data_AF-A0A9E3MT17-F1
#
_entry.id   AF-A0A9E3MT17-F1
#
_cell.length_a   1.000
_cell.length_b   1.000
_cell.length_c   1.000
_cell.angle_alpha   90.00
_cell.angle_beta   90.00
_cell.angle_gamma   90.00
#
_symmetry.space_group_name_H-M   'P 1'
#
loop_
_entity.id
_entity.type
_entity.pdbx_description
1 polymer ?
#
loop_
_entity_poly.entity_id
_entity_poly.type
_entity_poly.pdbx_seq_one_letter_code
_entity_poly.pdbx_strand_id
1 'polypeptide(L)' 'HLRHPRTTDEGGRGLLLVSQFAQRWGTRFAPEGKIIWAEQSLEEPAD' A
#
# COMPACT_ATOMS: atom_id res chain seq x y z
N HIS A 1 -7.09 -2.88 14.98
CA HIS A 1 -6.69 -1.52 15.42
C HIS A 1 -5.84 -0.91 14.29
N LEU A 2 -6.49 -0.23 13.34
CA LEU A 2 -5.80 0.45 12.23
C LEU A 2 -5.19 1.75 12.77
N ARG A 3 -3.86 1.81 12.84
CA ARG A 3 -3.17 3.03 13.25
C ARG A 3 -3.20 4.02 12.08
N HIS A 4 -3.92 5.13 12.24
CA HIS A 4 -3.89 6.22 11.26
C HIS A 4 -2.51 6.90 11.31
N PRO A 5 -1.78 6.97 10.20
CA PRO A 5 -0.49 7.69 10.14
C PRO A 5 -0.70 9.20 10.19
N ARG A 6 0.25 9.92 10.79
CA ARG A 6 0.27 11.38 10.81
C ARG A 6 0.84 11.92 9.49
N THR A 7 0.44 13.13 9.13
CA THR A 7 0.76 13.82 7.87
C THR A 7 2.26 13.98 7.57
N THR A 8 3.13 13.85 8.58
CA THR A 8 4.60 13.99 8.48
C THR A 8 5.36 12.67 8.55
N ASP A 9 4.67 11.53 8.73
CA ASP A 9 5.33 10.22 8.75
C ASP A 9 5.55 9.74 7.32
N GLU A 10 6.81 9.74 6.84
CA GLU A 10 7.19 9.03 5.61
C GLU A 10 6.74 7.56 5.66
N GLY A 11 6.77 6.95 6.84
CA GLY A 11 6.28 5.59 7.11
C GLY A 11 4.76 5.37 6.95
N GLY A 12 3.98 6.41 6.66
CA GLY A 12 2.53 6.35 6.50
C GLY A 12 2.00 6.49 5.07
N ARG A 13 2.71 7.24 4.22
CA ARG A 13 2.24 7.59 2.86
C ARG A 13 2.33 6.44 1.87
N GLY A 14 3.25 5.49 2.08
CA GLY A 14 3.39 4.33 1.20
C GLY A 14 2.11 3.51 1.07
N LEU A 15 1.29 3.42 2.13
CA LEU A 15 -0.01 2.73 2.07
C LEU A 15 -1.04 3.52 1.26
N LEU A 16 -1.02 4.86 1.37
CA LEU A 16 -1.90 5.72 0.56
C LEU A 16 -1.57 5.54 -0.93
N LEU A 17 -0.29 5.57 -1.30
CA LEU A 17 0.15 5.35 -2.68
C LEU A 17 -0.27 3.96 -3.18
N VAL A 18 -0.01 2.91 -2.41
CA VAL A 18 -0.44 1.54 -2.76
C VAL A 18 -1.96 1.47 -2.94
N SER A 19 -2.75 2.11 -2.07
CA SER A 19 -4.21 2.11 -2.20
C SER A 19 -4.77 2.89 -3.38
N GLN A 20 -4.04 3.89 -3.88
CA GLN A 20 -4.46 4.71 -5.02
C GLN A 20 -4.21 4.00 -6.35
N PHE A 21 -3.13 3.22 -6.42
CA PHE A 21 -2.71 2.64 -7.69
C PHE A 21 -3.09 1.16 -7.83
N ALA A 22 -3.06 0.36 -6.76
CA ALA A 22 -3.25 -1.08 -6.84
C ALA A 22 -4.72 -1.49 -6.89
N GLN A 23 -5.05 -2.44 -7.76
CA GLN A 23 -6.41 -3.02 -7.85
C GLN A 23 -6.76 -3.81 -6.59
N ARG A 24 -5.79 -4.56 -6.08
CA ARG A 24 -5.88 -5.31 -4.83
C ARG A 24 -4.57 -5.17 -4.09
N TRP A 25 -4.64 -5.07 -2.77
CA TRP A 25 -3.45 -4.99 -1.95
C TRP A 25 -3.74 -5.47 -0.54
N GLY A 26 -2.68 -5.74 0.22
CA GLY A 26 -2.81 -6.12 1.61
C GLY A 26 -1.51 -5.96 2.38
N THR A 27 -1.63 -6.09 3.71
CA THR A 27 -0.51 -5.97 4.63
C THR A 27 -0.45 -7.17 5.56
N ARG A 28 0.74 -7.73 5.75
CA ARG A 28 1.02 -8.70 6.80
C ARG A 28 2.16 -8.18 7.67
N PHE A 29 1.93 -8.12 8.98
CA PHE A 29 2.99 -7.82 9.94
C PHE A 29 3.74 -9.11 10.29
N ALA A 30 5.06 -9.03 10.32
CA ALA A 30 5.96 -10.12 10.69
C ALA A 30 6.94 -9.62 11.76
N PRO A 31 7.59 -10.51 12.54
CA PRO A 31 8.55 -10.10 13.56
C PRO A 31 9.68 -9.19 13.04
N GLU A 32 10.07 -9.37 11.78
CA GLU A 32 11.16 -8.61 11.15
C GLU A 32 10.69 -7.30 10.50
N GLY A 33 9.36 -7.06 10.46
CA GLY A 33 8.80 -5.85 9.89
C GLY A 33 7.41 -6.03 9.27
N LYS A 34 7.23 -5.49 8.07
CA LYS A 34 5.94 -5.45 7.38
C LYS A 34 6.14 -5.89 5.93
N ILE A 35 5.26 -6.78 5.49
CA ILE A 35 5.13 -7.18 4.09
C ILE A 35 3.91 -6.46 3.52
N ILE A 36 4.10 -5.78 2.39
CA ILE A 36 3.02 -5.24 1.56
C ILE A 36 3.00 -6.05 0.27
N TRP A 37 1.83 -6.48 -0.19
CA TRP A 37 1.64 -7.00 -1.54
C TRP A 37 0.61 -6.15 -2.26
N ALA A 38 0.77 -6.03 -3.57
CA ALA A 38 -0.11 -5.28 -4.46
C ALA A 38 -0.25 -6.03 -5.78
N GLU A 39 -1.46 -6.04 -6.32
CA GLU A 39 -1.82 -6.60 -7.61
C GLU A 39 -2.12 -5.43 -8.56
N GLN A 40 -1.49 -5.46 -9.73
CA GLN A 40 -1.69 -4.47 -10.80
C GLN A 40 -1.95 -5.17 -12.11
N SER A 41 -2.92 -4.63 -12.88
CA SER A 41 -3.05 -5.04 -14.27
C SER A 41 -1.84 -4.56 -15.06
N LEU A 42 -1.38 -5.41 -15.97
CA LEU A 42 -0.33 -5.09 -16.94
C LEU A 42 -0.90 -4.52 -18.24
N GLU A 43 -2.24 -4.43 -18.34
CA GLU A 43 -2.91 -3.84 -19.49
C GLU A 43 -2.63 -2.35 -19.52
N GLU A 44 -2.17 -1.83 -20.67
CA GLU A 44 -2.07 -0.39 -20.88
C GLU A 44 -3.48 0.23 -20.73
N PRO A 45 -3.60 1.42 -20.11
CA PRO A 45 -4.87 2.13 -20.10
C PRO A 45 -5.34 2.30 -21.54
N ALA A 46 -6.57 1.89 -21.85
CA ALA A 46 -7.19 2.29 -23.10
C ALA A 46 -7.30 3.82 -23.10
N ASP A 47 -6.74 4.46 -24.14
CA ASP A 47 -6.82 5.90 -24.40
C ASP A 47 -8.25 6.46 -24.24
#